data_AF-A0A1Y2LLW3-F1
#
_entry.id   AF-A0A1Y2LLW3-F1
#
_cell.length_a   1.000
_cell.length_b   1.000
_cell.length_c   1.000
_cell.angle_alpha   90.00
_cell.angle_beta   90.00
_cell.angle_gamma   90.00
#
_symmetry.space_group_name_H-M   'P 1'
#
loop_
_entity.id
_entity.type
_entity.pdbx_description
1 polymer ?
#
loop_
_entity_poly.entity_id
_entity_poly.type
_entity_poly.pdbx_seq_one_letter_code
_entity_poly.pdbx_strand_id
1 'polypeptide(L)'
;MTPRLTLLHLRWSDHLMSNDLTQYEDPIHFSTSKPEPKWKSEAQFAMESSCFCVICGSPFDLEGEVYNLDTGAERYKWMRNYRLIGSRRDVHYHNLAGLSEEDFHSACYNTSNCNDVFLSARATWNEGNDQLFHIDGLYPDTNIPYILKFNAMQQLGDHDTVFPLHEDCLQISRRAIKHLIPTTLGSRPSASCLSILNSILQSRFRDNARSAKPSDLVARNDLFDLCTATDLNGPRSVVGLSLLEWWASDYEKFYTDPTNVPNISTCVLHLLHDTRAVDACPSPRPLPTQELSALERLPTELLDHTIAYVSAYEAFSLHCASKTLARKLPLDNNSWRENILSGNGLPYLWDLDIEWLNKQHQKHSAKSKGADAAWSWKAVGQLLATKHFPLKSPNPRIDDLPNGLWNRRRIWSIIEQATRRDFSKVSNKEPTKSVLELRKRREPVFDWQLEEIMDDLGHYS
;
A
#
# COMPACT_ATOMS: atom_id res chain seq x y z
N MET A 1 49.64 11.57 -2.82
CA MET A 1 48.64 10.49 -2.92
C MET A 1 47.27 11.11 -2.79
N THR A 2 46.64 11.35 -3.93
CA THR A 2 45.30 11.91 -4.11
C THR A 2 44.92 11.61 -5.56
N PRO A 3 43.82 10.92 -5.85
CA PRO A 3 43.26 10.94 -7.18
C PRO A 3 42.04 11.86 -7.23
N ARG A 4 42.09 12.77 -8.19
CA ARG A 4 41.02 13.67 -8.61
C ARG A 4 40.01 12.91 -9.47
N LEU A 5 38.74 13.27 -9.26
CA LEU A 5 37.57 12.97 -10.09
C LEU A 5 37.79 13.35 -11.56
N THR A 6 37.34 12.49 -12.47
CA THR A 6 37.21 12.78 -13.91
C THR A 6 35.72 12.77 -14.27
N LEU A 7 35.21 13.91 -14.71
CA LEU A 7 33.86 14.13 -15.23
C LEU A 7 33.91 14.03 -16.76
N LEU A 8 33.12 13.12 -17.34
CA LEU A 8 32.97 12.95 -18.78
C LEU A 8 31.78 13.79 -19.28
N HIS A 9 32.09 14.87 -19.99
CA HIS A 9 31.16 15.64 -20.82
C HIS A 9 31.13 15.03 -22.22
N LEU A 10 29.95 14.60 -22.69
CA LEU A 10 29.71 14.30 -24.10
C LEU A 10 29.07 15.52 -24.77
N ARG A 11 29.84 16.14 -25.67
CA ARG A 11 29.41 17.12 -26.68
C ARG A 11 28.66 16.40 -27.79
N TRP A 12 27.54 16.96 -28.25
CA TRP A 12 26.99 16.72 -29.58
C TRP A 12 27.10 18.00 -30.39
N SER A 13 27.47 17.82 -31.65
CA SER A 13 28.04 18.82 -32.55
C SER A 13 26.99 19.49 -33.43
N ASP A 14 27.16 20.78 -33.66
CA ASP A 14 26.48 21.60 -34.65
C ASP A 14 26.98 21.30 -36.08
N HIS A 15 26.06 21.24 -37.04
CA HIS A 15 26.37 21.47 -38.47
C HIS A 15 25.26 22.28 -39.16
N LEU A 16 25.57 23.56 -39.34
CA LEU A 16 25.42 24.42 -40.53
C LEU A 16 24.36 24.02 -41.59
N MET A 17 23.46 24.97 -41.88
CA MET A 17 23.28 25.52 -43.23
C MET A 17 22.71 26.95 -43.13
N SER A 18 23.47 27.91 -43.64
CA SER A 18 23.11 29.30 -43.91
C SER A 18 22.61 29.38 -45.35
N ASN A 19 21.53 30.13 -45.63
CA ASN A 19 21.60 31.29 -46.50
C ASN A 19 20.26 31.99 -46.76
N ASP A 20 20.42 33.32 -46.87
CA ASP A 20 19.73 34.30 -47.71
C ASP A 20 18.52 35.10 -47.19
N LEU A 21 18.84 36.38 -47.03
CA LEU A 21 17.99 37.56 -46.91
C LEU A 21 17.06 37.74 -48.12
N THR A 22 15.82 38.16 -47.88
CA THR A 22 15.21 39.30 -48.59
C THR A 22 14.12 39.94 -47.74
N GLN A 23 14.09 41.27 -47.78
CA GLN A 23 13.17 42.19 -47.11
C GLN A 23 11.74 42.03 -47.62
N TYR A 24 10.73 42.02 -46.75
CA TYR A 24 9.39 42.55 -47.04
C TYR A 24 8.66 42.94 -45.73
N GLU A 25 8.30 44.21 -45.68
CA GLU A 25 7.19 44.92 -45.00
C GLU A 25 6.52 44.32 -43.74
N ASP A 26 6.44 45.19 -42.72
CA ASP A 26 5.72 45.01 -41.46
C ASP A 26 4.24 44.62 -41.62
N PRO A 27 3.76 43.65 -40.84
CA PRO A 27 2.42 43.66 -40.32
C PRO A 27 2.40 43.82 -38.80
N ILE A 28 1.54 44.71 -38.34
CA ILE A 28 1.17 44.95 -36.95
C ILE A 28 0.82 43.61 -36.27
N HIS A 29 1.76 43.07 -35.49
CA HIS A 29 1.51 41.93 -34.63
C HIS A 29 0.99 42.43 -33.27
N PHE A 30 -0.31 42.28 -33.06
CA PHE A 30 -0.87 42.22 -31.71
C PHE A 30 -0.27 41.01 -30.99
N SER A 31 0.82 41.22 -30.26
CA SER A 31 1.34 40.25 -29.31
C SER A 31 0.45 40.24 -28.08
N THR A 32 -0.71 39.58 -28.18
CA THR A 32 -1.29 38.94 -27.01
C THR A 32 -0.44 37.70 -26.76
N SER A 33 0.63 37.85 -25.98
CA SER A 33 1.29 36.70 -25.37
C SER A 33 0.22 36.03 -24.50
N LYS A 34 -0.52 35.09 -25.09
CA LYS A 34 -1.24 34.10 -24.30
C LYS A 34 -0.21 33.54 -23.33
N PRO A 35 -0.45 33.58 -22.01
CA PRO A 35 0.47 32.94 -21.09
C PRO A 35 0.64 31.51 -21.60
N GLU A 36 1.89 31.11 -21.86
CA GLU A 36 2.18 29.71 -22.13
C GLU A 36 1.47 28.92 -21.03
N PRO A 37 0.58 27.97 -21.36
CA PRO A 37 -0.03 27.13 -20.36
C PRO A 37 1.12 26.44 -19.65
N LYS A 38 1.40 26.89 -18.43
CA LYS A 38 2.47 26.37 -17.60
C LYS A 38 1.92 25.06 -17.09
N TRP A 39 2.04 24.01 -17.91
CA TRP A 39 1.63 22.65 -17.58
C TRP A 39 2.36 22.24 -16.30
N LYS A 40 1.68 22.39 -15.17
CA LYS A 40 2.06 21.72 -13.93
C LYS A 40 1.39 20.37 -14.01
N SER A 41 2.14 19.28 -13.87
CA SER A 41 1.51 17.97 -13.78
C SER A 41 0.57 17.97 -12.58
N GLU A 42 -0.61 17.35 -12.66
CA GLU A 42 -1.54 17.34 -11.55
C GLU A 42 -1.02 16.60 -10.32
N ALA A 43 -0.03 15.70 -10.44
CA ALA A 43 0.67 15.26 -9.22
C ALA A 43 1.55 16.36 -8.65
N GLN A 44 2.17 17.20 -9.47
CA GLN A 44 2.81 18.40 -8.97
C GLN A 44 1.78 19.34 -8.34
N PHE A 45 0.56 19.48 -8.88
CA PHE A 45 -0.52 20.25 -8.25
C PHE A 45 -1.07 19.61 -6.98
N ALA A 46 -1.31 18.30 -6.95
CA ALA A 46 -1.75 17.52 -5.79
C ALA A 46 -0.67 17.48 -4.71
N MET A 47 0.60 17.52 -5.09
CA MET A 47 1.72 17.77 -4.18
C MET A 47 1.68 19.23 -3.71
N GLU A 48 1.58 20.21 -4.60
CA GLU A 48 1.54 21.64 -4.24
C GLU A 48 0.35 21.99 -3.32
N SER A 49 -0.82 21.39 -3.55
CA SER A 49 -2.04 21.51 -2.72
C SER A 49 -2.05 20.52 -1.55
N SER A 50 -1.15 19.53 -1.57
CA SER A 50 -1.08 18.42 -0.62
C SER A 50 -2.41 17.68 -0.44
N CYS A 51 -3.25 17.66 -1.49
CA CYS A 51 -4.56 17.04 -1.50
C CYS A 51 -4.53 15.68 -2.20
N PHE A 52 -4.18 14.64 -1.45
CA PHE A 52 -4.15 13.26 -1.93
C PHE A 52 -4.58 12.29 -0.83
N CYS A 53 -4.99 11.09 -1.21
CA CYS A 53 -5.28 10.03 -0.25
C CYS A 53 -3.99 9.62 0.46
N VAL A 54 -3.89 9.88 1.77
CA VAL A 54 -2.68 9.63 2.55
C VAL A 54 -2.30 8.15 2.66
N ILE A 55 -3.12 7.22 2.15
CA ILE A 55 -2.81 5.78 2.07
C ILE A 55 -2.24 5.39 0.69
N CYS A 56 -2.94 5.72 -0.39
CA CYS A 56 -2.56 5.25 -1.73
C CYS A 56 -1.77 6.28 -2.54
N GLY A 57 -1.77 7.54 -2.10
CA GLY A 57 -1.12 8.68 -2.77
C GLY A 57 -1.85 9.19 -4.00
N SER A 58 -3.01 8.62 -4.36
CA SER A 58 -3.78 9.07 -5.52
C SER A 58 -4.51 10.39 -5.20
N PRO A 59 -4.63 11.31 -6.17
CA PRO A 59 -5.43 12.52 -6.02
C PRO A 59 -6.92 12.17 -5.92
N PHE A 60 -7.73 13.10 -5.40
CA PHE A 60 -9.18 12.96 -5.30
C PHE A 60 -9.94 13.44 -6.53
N ASP A 61 -9.24 14.16 -7.40
CA ASP A 61 -9.70 14.50 -8.74
C ASP A 61 -8.69 14.03 -9.77
N LEU A 62 -9.20 13.66 -10.94
CA LEU A 62 -8.41 13.31 -12.09
C LEU A 62 -8.94 14.15 -13.25
N GLU A 63 -8.17 15.11 -13.74
CA GLU A 63 -8.57 15.78 -14.99
C GLU A 63 -8.24 14.86 -16.17
N GLY A 64 -9.25 14.53 -16.98
CA GLY A 64 -9.07 13.56 -18.08
C GLY A 64 -8.05 13.98 -19.13
N GLU A 65 -7.79 15.29 -19.25
CA GLU A 65 -6.88 15.86 -20.25
C GLU A 65 -5.39 15.64 -19.90
N VAL A 66 -5.03 15.59 -18.62
CA VAL A 66 -3.61 15.50 -18.19
C VAL A 66 -3.08 14.06 -18.27
N TYR A 67 -3.95 13.07 -18.12
CA TYR A 67 -3.53 11.67 -18.01
C TYR A 67 -3.87 10.80 -19.22
N ASN A 68 -4.54 11.32 -20.26
CA ASN A 68 -5.21 10.51 -21.27
C ASN A 68 -6.10 9.41 -20.65
N LEU A 69 -6.60 9.63 -19.43
CA LEU A 69 -7.48 8.71 -18.75
C LEU A 69 -8.91 9.09 -19.12
N ASP A 70 -9.69 8.09 -19.53
CA ASP A 70 -11.13 8.23 -19.54
C ASP A 70 -11.62 8.21 -18.09
N THR A 71 -11.66 9.37 -17.43
CA THR A 71 -12.06 9.48 -16.01
C THR A 71 -13.53 9.10 -15.79
N GLY A 72 -14.32 8.96 -16.85
CA GLY A 72 -15.66 8.38 -16.83
C GLY A 72 -15.67 6.86 -16.82
N ALA A 73 -14.56 6.20 -17.14
CA ALA A 73 -14.46 4.76 -17.18
C ALA A 73 -14.74 4.13 -15.81
N GLU A 74 -15.48 3.00 -15.82
CA GLU A 74 -15.88 2.26 -14.62
C GLU A 74 -14.71 1.99 -13.68
N ARG A 75 -13.56 1.65 -14.25
CA ARG A 75 -12.33 1.27 -13.53
C ARG A 75 -11.74 2.38 -12.65
N TYR A 76 -12.15 3.64 -12.83
CA TYR A 76 -11.68 4.78 -12.04
C TYR A 76 -12.72 5.33 -11.06
N LYS A 77 -13.96 4.82 -11.09
CA LYS A 77 -15.03 5.31 -10.20
C LYS A 77 -14.69 5.21 -8.71
N TRP A 78 -13.87 4.24 -8.33
CA TRP A 78 -13.44 4.03 -6.95
C TRP A 78 -12.68 5.25 -6.38
N MET A 79 -11.93 5.99 -7.20
CA MET A 79 -11.18 7.18 -6.76
C MET A 79 -12.09 8.37 -6.42
N ARG A 80 -13.33 8.39 -6.93
CA ARG A 80 -14.31 9.41 -6.59
C ARG A 80 -15.07 9.09 -5.29
N ASN A 81 -14.83 7.91 -4.72
CA ASN A 81 -15.45 7.49 -3.47
C ASN A 81 -14.47 7.69 -2.32
N TYR A 82 -14.54 8.83 -1.63
CA TYR A 82 -13.74 9.09 -0.44
C TYR A 82 -14.59 9.47 0.77
N ARG A 83 -13.96 9.31 1.92
CA ARG A 83 -14.50 9.61 3.24
C ARG A 83 -13.46 10.33 4.07
N LEU A 84 -13.94 11.06 5.06
CA LEU A 84 -13.13 11.71 6.07
C LEU A 84 -13.08 10.84 7.32
N ILE A 85 -11.86 10.56 7.80
CA ILE A 85 -11.61 9.89 9.08
C ILE A 85 -10.90 10.84 10.03
N GLY A 86 -11.29 10.84 11.31
CA GLY A 86 -10.62 11.63 12.34
C GLY A 86 -11.02 11.23 13.75
N SER A 87 -10.48 11.94 14.74
CA SER A 87 -10.93 11.86 16.14
C SER A 87 -12.38 12.33 16.24
N ARG A 88 -13.25 11.55 16.89
CA ARG A 88 -14.64 11.99 17.12
C ARG A 88 -14.72 13.26 17.94
N ARG A 89 -13.78 13.48 18.86
CA ARG A 89 -13.76 14.65 19.75
C ARG A 89 -13.36 15.93 19.02
N ASP A 90 -12.45 15.81 18.07
CA ASP A 90 -11.80 16.98 17.47
C ASP A 90 -12.33 17.33 16.07
N VAL A 91 -13.05 16.42 15.42
CA VAL A 91 -13.51 16.61 14.03
C VAL A 91 -14.34 17.88 13.82
N HIS A 92 -15.10 18.33 14.83
CA HIS A 92 -15.94 19.52 14.69
C HIS A 92 -15.12 20.81 14.52
N TYR A 93 -13.88 20.87 15.02
CA TYR A 93 -12.98 22.02 14.80
C TYR A 93 -12.57 22.19 13.33
N HIS A 94 -12.67 21.11 12.54
CA HIS A 94 -12.36 21.12 11.10
C HIS A 94 -13.54 21.56 10.23
N ASN A 95 -14.72 21.76 10.82
CA ASN A 95 -15.90 22.23 10.11
C ASN A 95 -15.85 23.76 9.94
N LEU A 96 -15.87 24.20 8.69
CA LEU A 96 -15.83 25.62 8.33
C LEU A 96 -17.19 26.31 8.40
N ALA A 97 -18.28 25.55 8.63
CA ALA A 97 -19.59 26.15 8.87
C ALA A 97 -19.73 26.77 10.28
N GLY A 98 -18.73 26.61 11.15
CA GLY A 98 -18.73 27.20 12.49
C GLY A 98 -19.82 26.65 13.42
N LEU A 99 -20.30 25.43 13.14
CA LEU A 99 -21.27 24.75 14.01
C LEU A 99 -20.64 24.43 15.37
N SER A 100 -21.46 24.48 16.42
CA SER A 100 -21.07 23.97 17.74
C SER A 100 -20.82 22.45 17.67
N GLU A 101 -20.15 21.88 18.68
CA GLU A 101 -19.92 20.43 18.76
C GLU A 101 -21.24 19.64 18.72
N GLU A 102 -22.25 20.10 19.46
CA GLU A 102 -23.57 19.46 19.54
C GLU A 102 -24.32 19.53 18.19
N ASP A 103 -24.34 20.71 17.56
CA ASP A 103 -24.95 20.90 16.25
C ASP A 103 -24.23 20.07 15.18
N PHE A 104 -22.89 20.05 15.23
CA PHE A 104 -22.08 19.27 14.31
C PHE A 104 -22.40 17.77 14.41
N HIS A 105 -22.43 17.22 15.62
CA HIS A 105 -22.70 15.79 15.80
C HIS A 105 -24.15 15.40 15.50
N SER A 106 -25.08 16.34 15.64
CA SER A 106 -26.47 16.12 15.26
C SER A 106 -26.63 16.13 13.74
N ALA A 107 -25.95 17.06 13.07
CA ALA A 107 -26.12 17.28 11.64
C ALA A 107 -25.23 16.33 10.80
N CYS A 108 -24.02 16.03 11.26
CA CYS A 108 -23.07 15.14 10.57
C CYS A 108 -23.11 13.72 11.12
N TYR A 109 -23.79 12.82 10.41
CA TYR A 109 -23.89 11.42 10.81
C TYR A 109 -22.52 10.71 10.81
N ASN A 110 -22.11 10.19 11.99
CA ASN A 110 -20.94 9.35 12.12
C ASN A 110 -21.28 7.90 11.69
N THR A 111 -20.69 7.45 10.59
CA THR A 111 -20.90 6.10 10.06
C THR A 111 -20.02 5.04 10.73
N SER A 112 -19.06 5.47 11.56
CA SER A 112 -18.25 4.58 12.38
C SER A 112 -19.07 4.01 13.53
N ASN A 113 -18.92 2.72 13.79
CA ASN A 113 -19.44 2.08 15.01
C ASN A 113 -18.50 2.22 16.21
N CYS A 114 -17.43 3.03 16.09
CA CYS A 114 -16.41 3.21 17.11
C CYS A 114 -16.59 4.56 17.81
N ASN A 115 -16.58 4.56 19.14
CA ASN A 115 -16.90 5.76 19.93
C ASN A 115 -15.84 6.87 19.84
N ASP A 116 -14.62 6.53 19.45
CA ASP A 116 -13.45 7.41 19.39
C ASP A 116 -13.13 7.91 17.98
N VAL A 117 -13.69 7.27 16.95
CA VAL A 117 -13.43 7.59 15.55
C VAL A 117 -14.66 8.18 14.89
N PHE A 118 -14.48 9.32 14.25
CA PHE A 118 -15.41 9.83 13.27
C PHE A 118 -15.08 9.26 11.89
N LEU A 119 -16.10 8.74 11.21
CA LEU A 119 -16.05 8.38 9.79
C LEU A 119 -17.26 9.00 9.10
N SER A 120 -17.02 9.92 8.18
CA SER A 120 -18.10 10.63 7.49
C SER A 120 -18.97 9.73 6.61
N ALA A 121 -20.10 10.26 6.14
CA ALA A 121 -20.70 9.81 4.89
C ALA A 121 -19.73 9.99 3.71
N ARG A 122 -20.13 9.58 2.49
CA ARG A 122 -19.31 9.86 1.30
C ARG A 122 -19.14 11.38 1.17
N ALA A 123 -17.90 11.81 1.02
CA ALA A 123 -17.57 13.19 0.77
C ALA A 123 -17.45 13.45 -0.72
N THR A 124 -17.64 14.70 -1.11
CA THR A 124 -17.29 15.23 -2.43
C THR A 124 -16.19 16.27 -2.27
N TRP A 125 -15.47 16.55 -3.34
CA TRP A 125 -14.34 17.46 -3.44
C TRP A 125 -14.71 18.38 -4.57
N ASN A 126 -14.65 19.68 -4.31
CA ASN A 126 -14.91 20.67 -5.32
C ASN A 126 -13.59 21.34 -5.68
N GLU A 127 -13.14 21.15 -6.92
CA GLU A 127 -11.97 21.83 -7.49
C GLU A 127 -12.14 23.34 -7.66
N GLY A 128 -13.32 23.88 -7.33
CA GLY A 128 -13.48 25.32 -7.15
C GLY A 128 -12.41 25.91 -6.20
N ASN A 129 -12.38 27.25 -6.13
CA ASN A 129 -11.30 28.00 -5.46
C ASN A 129 -11.04 27.63 -3.98
N ASP A 130 -11.91 26.89 -3.30
CA ASP A 130 -11.79 26.64 -1.88
C ASP A 130 -10.97 25.39 -1.51
N GLN A 131 -10.82 24.39 -2.39
CA GLN A 131 -10.07 23.15 -2.11
C GLN A 131 -10.55 22.49 -0.80
N LEU A 132 -11.86 22.33 -0.66
CA LEU A 132 -12.49 21.81 0.56
C LEU A 132 -13.25 20.50 0.30
N PHE A 133 -13.33 19.68 1.34
CA PHE A 133 -14.17 18.48 1.33
C PHE A 133 -15.59 18.85 1.75
N HIS A 134 -16.56 18.35 1.00
CA HIS A 134 -17.98 18.59 1.20
C HIS A 134 -18.66 17.30 1.66
N ILE A 135 -19.49 17.39 2.69
CA ILE A 135 -20.34 16.28 3.13
C ILE A 135 -21.77 16.78 3.12
N ASP A 136 -22.62 16.08 2.37
CA ASP A 136 -24.05 16.32 2.38
C ASP A 136 -24.62 15.87 3.72
N GLY A 137 -25.33 16.78 4.38
CA GLY A 137 -26.04 16.53 5.63
C GLY A 137 -27.51 16.95 5.54
N LEU A 138 -28.28 16.55 6.54
CA LEU A 138 -29.64 17.02 6.78
C LEU A 138 -29.72 17.64 8.17
N TYR A 139 -30.33 18.83 8.28
CA TYR A 139 -30.58 19.41 9.59
C TYR A 139 -31.47 18.47 10.42
N PRO A 140 -31.11 18.18 11.70
CA PRO A 140 -31.80 17.19 12.53
C PRO A 140 -33.32 17.41 12.63
N ASP A 141 -33.73 18.68 12.68
CA ASP A 141 -35.12 19.05 12.98
C ASP A 141 -35.93 19.47 11.74
N THR A 142 -35.25 19.78 10.63
CA THR A 142 -35.91 20.39 9.47
C THR A 142 -35.83 19.55 8.21
N ASN A 143 -34.98 18.51 8.18
CA ASN A 143 -34.64 17.75 6.97
C ASN A 143 -34.19 18.65 5.79
N ILE A 144 -33.72 19.86 6.08
CA ILE A 144 -33.21 20.76 5.05
C ILE A 144 -31.80 20.27 4.67
N PRO A 145 -31.54 19.99 3.37
CA PRO A 145 -30.21 19.66 2.88
C PRO A 145 -29.24 20.80 3.17
N TYR A 146 -28.07 20.46 3.68
CA TYR A 146 -27.01 21.42 3.90
C TYR A 146 -25.65 20.77 3.63
N ILE A 147 -24.67 21.58 3.23
CA ILE A 147 -23.34 21.10 2.85
C ILE A 147 -22.36 21.52 3.93
N LEU A 148 -21.76 20.54 4.60
CA LEU A 148 -20.65 20.77 5.52
C LEU A 148 -19.35 20.88 4.74
N LYS A 149 -18.58 21.92 5.02
CA LYS A 149 -17.26 22.11 4.44
C LYS A 149 -16.18 21.78 5.46
N PHE A 150 -15.20 20.98 5.06
CA PHE A 150 -14.12 20.51 5.92
C PHE A 150 -12.76 20.93 5.40
N ASN A 151 -11.94 21.42 6.33
CA ASN A 151 -10.52 21.63 6.13
C ASN A 151 -9.75 20.38 6.59
N ALA A 152 -9.49 19.47 5.65
CA ALA A 152 -8.80 18.21 5.91
C ALA A 152 -7.27 18.34 5.73
N MET A 153 -6.51 17.48 6.40
CA MET A 153 -5.03 17.42 6.36
C MET A 153 -4.34 18.72 6.77
N GLN A 154 -5.00 19.55 7.58
CA GLN A 154 -4.41 20.71 8.22
C GLN A 154 -4.42 20.51 9.74
N GLN A 155 -3.41 21.04 10.43
CA GLN A 155 -3.37 21.04 11.89
C GLN A 155 -4.05 22.31 12.40
N LEU A 156 -5.07 22.16 13.25
CA LEU A 156 -5.75 23.27 13.91
C LEU A 156 -5.39 23.27 15.40
N GLY A 157 -4.37 24.06 15.78
CA GLY A 157 -3.88 24.09 17.15
C GLY A 157 -3.41 22.71 17.64
N ASP A 158 -3.92 22.29 18.81
CA ASP A 158 -3.61 21.00 19.44
C ASP A 158 -4.61 19.89 19.09
N HIS A 159 -5.52 20.15 18.16
CA HIS A 159 -6.55 19.19 17.75
C HIS A 159 -6.01 18.14 16.76
N ASP A 160 -6.53 16.92 16.88
CA ASP A 160 -6.32 15.85 15.91
C ASP A 160 -6.85 16.26 14.53
N THR A 161 -6.15 15.90 13.46
CA THR A 161 -6.53 16.29 12.10
C THR A 161 -7.60 15.36 11.50
N VAL A 162 -8.11 15.72 10.33
CA VAL A 162 -9.06 14.91 9.56
C VAL A 162 -8.39 14.48 8.26
N PHE A 163 -8.42 13.19 7.95
CA PHE A 163 -7.79 12.62 6.77
C PHE A 163 -8.83 12.20 5.73
N PRO A 164 -8.73 12.67 4.48
CA PRO A 164 -9.51 12.16 3.38
C PRO A 164 -8.87 10.87 2.87
N LEU A 165 -9.69 9.84 2.67
CA LEU A 165 -9.25 8.53 2.21
C LEU A 165 -10.25 7.95 1.22
N HIS A 166 -9.76 7.28 0.18
CA HIS A 166 -10.63 6.45 -0.65
C HIS A 166 -11.28 5.34 0.20
N GLU A 167 -12.56 5.09 -0.05
CA GLU A 167 -13.35 4.05 0.63
C GLU A 167 -12.66 2.68 0.52
N ASP A 168 -12.13 2.37 -0.67
CA ASP A 168 -11.39 1.14 -0.93
C ASP A 168 -10.09 1.05 -0.13
N CYS A 169 -9.37 2.18 0.04
CA CYS A 169 -8.20 2.23 0.92
C CYS A 169 -8.58 1.97 2.38
N LEU A 170 -9.70 2.51 2.85
CA LEU A 170 -10.24 2.23 4.19
C LEU A 170 -10.59 0.75 4.34
N GLN A 171 -11.24 0.13 3.36
CA GLN A 171 -11.60 -1.29 3.40
C GLN A 171 -10.37 -2.19 3.45
N ILE A 172 -9.38 -1.94 2.58
CA ILE A 172 -8.11 -2.68 2.56
C ILE A 172 -7.39 -2.53 3.89
N SER A 173 -7.31 -1.30 4.41
CA SER A 173 -6.65 -1.01 5.70
C SER A 173 -7.30 -1.76 6.85
N ARG A 174 -8.63 -1.81 6.90
CA ARG A 174 -9.37 -2.56 7.92
C ARG A 174 -9.06 -4.06 7.84
N ARG A 175 -9.01 -4.62 6.63
CA ARG A 175 -8.66 -6.04 6.43
C ARG A 175 -7.22 -6.32 6.85
N ALA A 176 -6.27 -5.47 6.44
CA ALA A 176 -4.86 -5.58 6.80
C ALA A 176 -4.66 -5.51 8.31
N ILE A 177 -5.23 -4.49 8.98
CA ILE A 177 -5.15 -4.35 10.43
C ILE A 177 -5.82 -5.54 11.13
N LYS A 178 -7.01 -5.96 10.70
CA LYS A 178 -7.71 -7.13 11.28
C LYS A 178 -6.84 -8.39 11.23
N HIS A 179 -6.14 -8.60 10.12
CA HIS A 179 -5.22 -9.73 9.96
C HIS A 179 -3.98 -9.62 10.88
N LEU A 180 -3.52 -8.40 11.19
CA LEU A 180 -2.34 -8.14 12.01
C LEU A 180 -2.61 -8.07 13.52
N ILE A 181 -3.86 -7.84 13.95
CA ILE A 181 -4.22 -7.73 15.38
C ILE A 181 -3.77 -8.97 16.17
N PRO A 182 -4.13 -10.22 15.78
CA PRO A 182 -3.73 -11.41 16.53
C PRO A 182 -2.21 -11.52 16.69
N THR A 183 -1.47 -11.12 15.66
CA THR A 183 -0.01 -11.25 15.57
C THR A 183 0.77 -10.14 16.28
N THR A 184 0.18 -8.96 16.49
CA THR A 184 0.92 -7.78 16.98
C THR A 184 0.48 -7.26 18.35
N LEU A 185 -0.79 -7.44 18.73
CA LEU A 185 -1.36 -6.77 19.91
C LEU A 185 -1.53 -7.67 21.14
N GLY A 186 -1.40 -8.99 21.00
CA GLY A 186 -1.75 -9.92 22.07
C GLY A 186 -3.19 -9.71 22.57
N SER A 187 -3.50 -10.11 23.80
CA SER A 187 -4.83 -10.04 24.42
C SER A 187 -5.27 -8.63 24.87
N ARG A 188 -4.79 -7.55 24.23
CA ARG A 188 -5.23 -6.18 24.56
C ARG A 188 -6.72 -5.97 24.24
N PRO A 189 -7.41 -5.06 24.95
CA PRO A 189 -8.80 -4.74 24.69
C PRO A 189 -8.99 -4.35 23.23
N SER A 190 -10.12 -4.80 22.65
CA SER A 190 -10.41 -4.81 21.22
C SER A 190 -10.56 -3.40 20.63
N ALA A 191 -9.45 -2.68 20.47
CA ALA A 191 -9.43 -1.50 19.63
C ALA A 191 -9.91 -1.92 18.24
N SER A 192 -10.88 -1.19 17.70
CA SER A 192 -11.38 -1.48 16.36
C SER A 192 -10.28 -1.21 15.33
N CYS A 193 -10.37 -1.83 14.15
CA CYS A 193 -9.43 -1.56 13.08
C CYS A 193 -9.41 -0.09 12.65
N LEU A 194 -10.56 0.61 12.76
CA LEU A 194 -10.66 2.04 12.46
C LEU A 194 -9.96 2.89 13.53
N SER A 195 -10.09 2.54 14.81
CA SER A 195 -9.39 3.21 15.92
C SER A 195 -7.88 3.06 15.77
N ILE A 196 -7.41 1.85 15.45
CA ILE A 196 -5.99 1.59 15.17
C ILE A 196 -5.51 2.41 13.97
N LEU A 197 -6.26 2.41 12.87
CA LEU A 197 -5.91 3.19 11.67
C LEU A 197 -5.82 4.70 12.00
N ASN A 198 -6.85 5.26 12.64
CA ASN A 198 -6.86 6.68 13.02
C ASN A 198 -5.66 6.99 13.94
N SER A 199 -5.38 6.15 14.93
CA SER A 199 -4.22 6.32 15.81
C SER A 199 -2.89 6.33 15.05
N ILE A 200 -2.72 5.45 14.06
CA ILE A 200 -1.53 5.42 13.20
C ILE A 200 -1.41 6.74 12.43
N LEU A 201 -2.50 7.16 11.75
CA LEU A 201 -2.51 8.39 10.95
C LEU A 201 -2.18 9.63 11.80
N GLN A 202 -2.86 9.80 12.95
CA GLN A 202 -2.62 10.92 13.86
C GLN A 202 -1.20 10.91 14.42
N SER A 203 -0.67 9.75 14.82
CA SER A 203 0.70 9.65 15.33
C SER A 203 1.72 10.05 14.27
N ARG A 204 1.57 9.56 13.04
CA ARG A 204 2.47 9.88 11.92
C ARG A 204 2.41 11.35 11.56
N PHE A 205 1.19 11.90 11.49
CA PHE A 205 0.99 13.30 11.17
C PHE A 205 1.67 14.21 12.20
N ARG A 206 1.53 13.93 13.50
CA ARG A 206 2.23 14.68 14.56
C ARG A 206 3.76 14.54 14.47
N ASP A 207 4.27 13.34 14.22
CA ASP A 207 5.71 13.10 14.06
C ASP A 207 6.27 13.91 12.86
N ASN A 208 5.54 13.92 11.74
CA ASN A 208 5.90 14.69 10.55
C ASN A 208 5.77 16.20 10.79
N ALA A 209 4.69 16.68 11.41
CA ALA A 209 4.45 18.09 11.70
C ALA A 209 5.53 18.72 12.60
N ARG A 210 6.10 17.93 13.52
CA ARG A 210 7.24 18.34 14.36
C ARG A 210 8.56 18.44 13.58
N SER A 211 8.70 17.66 12.52
CA SER A 211 9.94 17.52 11.75
C SER A 211 9.97 18.43 10.50
N ALA A 212 8.80 18.68 9.91
CA ALA A 212 8.62 19.45 8.68
C ALA A 212 8.46 20.95 8.97
N LYS A 213 8.86 21.78 8.00
CA LYS A 213 8.63 23.23 8.06
C LYS A 213 7.12 23.53 8.03
N PRO A 214 6.64 24.63 8.65
CA PRO A 214 5.24 25.02 8.61
C PRO A 214 4.61 25.12 7.22
N SER A 215 5.40 25.54 6.23
CA SER A 215 4.97 25.72 4.85
C SER A 215 5.06 24.44 3.99
N ASP A 216 5.64 23.35 4.51
CA ASP A 216 5.87 22.13 3.76
C ASP A 216 4.75 21.11 4.04
N LEU A 217 3.59 21.35 3.43
CA LEU A 217 2.40 20.53 3.61
C LEU A 217 2.60 19.10 3.08
N VAL A 218 3.39 18.91 2.01
CA VAL A 218 3.69 17.58 1.46
C VAL A 218 4.44 16.75 2.48
N ALA A 219 5.53 17.28 3.05
CA ALA A 219 6.29 16.55 4.05
C ALA A 219 5.48 16.24 5.32
N ARG A 220 4.46 17.06 5.63
CA ARG A 220 3.53 16.82 6.73
C ARG A 220 2.56 15.68 6.42
N ASN A 221 1.99 15.70 5.23
CA ASN A 221 0.94 14.77 4.79
C ASN A 221 1.50 13.46 4.22
N ASP A 222 2.80 13.37 3.99
CA ASP A 222 3.46 12.13 3.56
C ASP A 222 3.65 11.14 4.75
N LEU A 223 2.53 10.60 5.23
CA LEU A 223 2.48 9.78 6.46
C LEU A 223 3.17 8.42 6.31
N PHE A 224 3.24 7.90 5.08
CA PHE A 224 3.72 6.55 4.78
C PHE A 224 4.87 6.51 3.76
N ASP A 225 5.63 7.60 3.65
CA ASP A 225 6.75 7.72 2.71
C ASP A 225 6.31 7.46 1.25
N LEU A 226 5.10 7.90 0.88
CA LEU A 226 4.48 7.78 -0.45
C LEU A 226 5.21 8.57 -1.53
N CYS A 227 5.90 9.66 -1.16
CA CYS A 227 6.73 10.45 -2.06
C CYS A 227 8.11 9.81 -2.31
N THR A 228 8.40 8.65 -1.71
CA THR A 228 9.68 7.97 -1.90
C THR A 228 9.63 6.97 -3.06
N ALA A 229 10.72 6.94 -3.81
CA ALA A 229 11.03 5.89 -4.77
C ALA A 229 12.36 5.24 -4.37
N THR A 230 12.46 3.92 -4.51
CA THR A 230 13.73 3.20 -4.32
C THR A 230 14.10 2.45 -5.59
N ASP A 231 15.40 2.25 -5.82
CA ASP A 231 15.88 1.53 -7.01
C ASP A 231 15.29 0.12 -7.13
N LEU A 232 14.99 -0.52 -5.99
CA LEU A 232 14.43 -1.88 -5.92
C LEU A 232 12.92 -1.94 -6.10
N ASN A 233 12.17 -0.97 -5.57
CA ASN A 233 10.70 -1.01 -5.56
C ASN A 233 10.05 -0.04 -6.53
N GLY A 234 10.84 0.84 -7.14
CA GLY A 234 10.32 2.00 -7.84
C GLY A 234 9.50 2.91 -6.90
N PRO A 235 8.55 3.66 -7.46
CA PRO A 235 7.74 4.64 -6.74
C PRO A 235 6.64 3.96 -5.94
N ARG A 236 6.49 4.40 -4.68
CA ARG A 236 5.50 3.83 -3.76
C ARG A 236 4.08 4.27 -4.06
N SER A 237 3.91 5.37 -4.76
CA SER A 237 2.63 5.94 -5.17
C SER A 237 2.81 6.87 -6.35
N VAL A 238 1.69 7.40 -6.88
CA VAL A 238 1.74 8.38 -7.97
C VAL A 238 2.46 9.67 -7.58
N VAL A 239 2.42 10.10 -6.30
CA VAL A 239 3.18 11.27 -5.82
C VAL A 239 4.69 11.01 -5.68
N GLY A 240 5.12 9.75 -5.80
CA GLY A 240 6.54 9.36 -5.83
C GLY A 240 7.09 9.12 -7.23
N LEU A 241 6.25 9.18 -8.28
CA LEU A 241 6.67 8.96 -9.66
C LEU A 241 7.51 10.13 -10.19
N SER A 242 8.62 9.82 -10.86
CA SER A 242 9.39 10.79 -11.65
C SER A 242 8.68 11.16 -12.95
N LEU A 243 8.93 12.35 -13.51
CA LEU A 243 8.29 12.80 -14.75
C LEU A 243 8.40 11.78 -15.89
N LEU A 244 9.49 11.01 -16.01
CA LEU A 244 9.66 10.00 -17.06
C LEU A 244 8.75 8.79 -16.88
N GLU A 245 8.53 8.33 -15.64
CA GLU A 245 7.66 7.19 -15.34
C GLU A 245 6.19 7.50 -15.64
N TRP A 246 5.80 8.78 -15.60
CA TRP A 246 4.48 9.24 -16.04
C TRP A 246 4.22 9.00 -17.52
N TRP A 247 5.24 9.07 -18.37
CA TRP A 247 5.05 8.87 -19.82
C TRP A 247 5.05 7.38 -20.20
N ALA A 248 5.48 6.50 -19.31
CA ALA A 248 5.67 5.06 -19.60
C ALA A 248 4.36 4.23 -19.54
N SER A 249 3.21 4.84 -19.24
CA SER A 249 1.89 4.16 -19.11
C SER A 249 1.76 3.13 -17.96
N ASP A 250 2.85 2.77 -17.30
CA ASP A 250 2.85 1.84 -16.15
C ASP A 250 2.14 2.40 -14.90
N TYR A 251 1.83 3.70 -14.89
CA TYR A 251 1.17 4.38 -13.77
C TYR A 251 -0.32 4.01 -13.63
N GLU A 252 -0.95 3.41 -14.66
CA GLU A 252 -2.35 2.97 -14.60
C GLU A 252 -2.59 1.97 -13.46
N LYS A 253 -1.54 1.23 -13.06
CA LYS A 253 -1.56 0.34 -11.90
C LYS A 253 -1.95 1.05 -10.60
N PHE A 254 -1.59 2.32 -10.41
CA PHE A 254 -1.96 3.10 -9.21
C PHE A 254 -3.44 3.49 -9.18
N TYR A 255 -4.07 3.60 -10.35
CA TYR A 255 -5.44 4.08 -10.53
C TYR A 255 -6.45 2.96 -10.75
N THR A 256 -6.00 1.72 -10.93
CA THR A 256 -6.90 0.58 -11.08
C THR A 256 -7.56 0.22 -9.75
N ASP A 257 -8.86 -0.08 -9.78
CA ASP A 257 -9.66 -0.48 -8.62
C ASP A 257 -8.98 -1.63 -7.83
N PRO A 258 -8.57 -1.38 -6.57
CA PRO A 258 -7.89 -2.38 -5.78
C PRO A 258 -8.84 -3.34 -5.07
N THR A 259 -10.16 -3.11 -5.03
CA THR A 259 -11.12 -4.01 -4.37
C THR A 259 -11.86 -4.88 -5.37
N ASN A 260 -12.15 -4.40 -6.58
CA ASN A 260 -12.75 -5.19 -7.65
C ASN A 260 -11.68 -5.71 -8.63
N VAL A 261 -11.13 -6.89 -8.35
CA VAL A 261 -10.12 -7.53 -9.20
C VAL A 261 -10.78 -8.69 -9.98
N PRO A 262 -11.30 -8.44 -11.20
CA PRO A 262 -11.91 -9.51 -11.98
C PRO A 262 -10.85 -10.58 -12.32
N ASN A 263 -11.31 -11.84 -12.38
CA ASN A 263 -10.49 -12.99 -12.78
C ASN A 263 -9.29 -13.30 -11.86
N ILE A 264 -9.33 -12.89 -10.58
CA ILE A 264 -8.25 -13.20 -9.64
C ILE A 264 -7.99 -14.70 -9.49
N SER A 265 -9.04 -15.53 -9.45
CA SER A 265 -8.93 -16.99 -9.43
C SER A 265 -8.27 -17.54 -10.68
N THR A 266 -8.60 -16.99 -11.85
CA THR A 266 -8.00 -17.36 -13.14
C THR A 266 -6.52 -16.99 -13.16
N CYS A 267 -6.15 -15.81 -12.66
CA CYS A 267 -4.75 -15.41 -12.52
C CYS A 267 -3.97 -16.39 -11.61
N VAL A 268 -4.51 -16.75 -10.45
CA VAL A 268 -3.87 -17.75 -9.57
C VAL A 268 -3.75 -19.11 -10.25
N LEU A 269 -4.77 -19.54 -11.01
CA LEU A 269 -4.70 -20.77 -11.79
C LEU A 269 -3.58 -20.73 -12.86
N HIS A 270 -3.44 -19.60 -13.56
CA HIS A 270 -2.36 -19.41 -14.54
C HIS A 270 -0.99 -19.50 -13.86
N LEU A 271 -0.80 -18.83 -12.72
CA LEU A 271 0.44 -18.94 -11.93
C LEU A 271 0.73 -20.38 -11.49
N LEU A 272 -0.28 -21.16 -11.13
CA LEU A 272 -0.14 -22.58 -10.78
C LEU A 272 0.24 -23.45 -11.97
N HIS A 273 -0.18 -23.08 -13.19
CA HIS A 273 0.22 -23.76 -14.43
C HIS A 273 1.64 -23.39 -14.86
N ASP A 274 2.00 -22.12 -14.75
CA ASP A 274 3.31 -21.60 -15.18
C ASP A 274 4.42 -21.94 -14.20
N THR A 275 4.06 -22.18 -12.93
CA THR A 275 5.01 -22.58 -11.90
C THR A 275 5.11 -24.10 -11.84
N ARG A 276 6.14 -24.63 -12.51
CA ARG A 276 6.49 -26.06 -12.40
C ARG A 276 6.75 -26.42 -10.94
N ALA A 277 6.39 -27.66 -10.57
CA ALA A 277 6.92 -28.25 -9.35
C ALA A 277 8.45 -28.25 -9.48
N VAL A 278 9.12 -27.49 -8.63
CA VAL A 278 10.57 -27.61 -8.49
C VAL A 278 10.82 -28.98 -7.88
N ASP A 279 11.77 -29.72 -8.46
CA ASP A 279 12.14 -31.07 -8.02
C ASP A 279 12.33 -31.13 -6.51
N ALA A 280 11.95 -32.27 -5.95
CA ALA A 280 11.96 -32.55 -4.51
C ALA A 280 13.20 -31.99 -3.83
N CYS A 281 12.97 -31.25 -2.74
CA CYS A 281 13.97 -30.62 -1.90
C CYS A 281 15.23 -31.50 -1.73
N PRO A 282 16.45 -30.96 -1.86
CA PRO A 282 17.66 -31.73 -1.63
C PRO A 282 17.59 -32.44 -0.28
N SER A 283 18.04 -33.68 -0.23
CA SER A 283 18.04 -34.47 1.00
C SER A 283 18.71 -33.67 2.13
N PRO A 284 18.11 -33.66 3.34
CA PRO A 284 18.57 -32.80 4.42
C PRO A 284 20.03 -33.13 4.78
N ARG A 285 20.91 -32.13 4.65
CA ARG A 285 22.30 -32.22 5.13
C ARG A 285 22.29 -32.49 6.64
N PRO A 286 23.25 -33.27 7.17
CA PRO A 286 23.36 -33.52 8.60
C PRO A 286 23.42 -32.20 9.38
N LEU A 287 22.60 -32.08 10.41
CA LEU A 287 22.56 -30.89 11.25
C LEU A 287 23.81 -30.85 12.13
N PRO A 288 24.46 -29.69 12.31
CA PRO A 288 25.44 -29.51 13.37
C PRO A 288 24.75 -29.75 14.72
N THR A 289 25.49 -30.38 15.64
CA THR A 289 25.03 -30.83 16.96
C THR A 289 24.80 -29.62 17.88
N GLN A 290 23.73 -28.87 17.66
CA GLN A 290 23.28 -27.82 18.55
C GLN A 290 22.28 -28.40 19.55
N GLU A 291 22.35 -27.99 20.82
CA GLU A 291 21.34 -28.37 21.81
C GLU A 291 19.96 -27.84 21.38
N LEU A 292 18.99 -28.75 21.31
CA LEU A 292 17.62 -28.43 20.91
C LEU A 292 16.94 -27.54 21.96
N SER A 293 16.20 -26.53 21.51
CA SER A 293 15.34 -25.71 22.38
C SER A 293 14.17 -26.53 22.95
N ALA A 294 13.49 -26.03 23.99
CA ALA A 294 12.38 -26.73 24.63
C ALA A 294 11.26 -27.10 23.64
N LEU A 295 10.92 -26.19 22.71
CA LEU A 295 9.91 -26.42 21.69
C LEU A 295 10.34 -27.48 20.68
N GLU A 296 11.62 -27.49 20.29
CA GLU A 296 12.19 -28.49 19.37
C GLU A 296 12.24 -29.90 19.95
N ARG A 297 12.19 -30.04 21.28
CA ARG A 297 12.16 -31.35 21.96
C ARG A 297 10.77 -31.96 21.98
N LEU A 298 9.72 -31.21 21.66
CA LEU A 298 8.36 -31.74 21.63
C LEU A 298 8.22 -32.84 20.56
N PRO A 299 7.47 -33.92 20.85
CA PRO A 299 7.00 -34.86 19.83
C PRO A 299 6.24 -34.14 18.71
N THR A 300 6.33 -34.66 17.49
CA THR A 300 5.70 -34.06 16.31
C THR A 300 4.19 -33.92 16.50
N GLU A 301 3.55 -34.89 17.16
CA GLU A 301 2.11 -34.89 17.42
C GLU A 301 1.67 -33.70 18.30
N LEU A 302 2.49 -33.34 19.29
CA LEU A 302 2.22 -32.17 20.15
C LEU A 302 2.48 -30.87 19.41
N LEU A 303 3.46 -30.84 18.53
CA LEU A 303 3.74 -29.69 17.67
C LEU A 303 2.60 -29.47 16.65
N ASP A 304 2.15 -30.53 15.98
CA ASP A 304 1.02 -30.50 15.06
C ASP A 304 -0.25 -30.02 15.78
N HIS A 305 -0.49 -30.56 16.98
CA HIS A 305 -1.63 -30.12 17.79
C HIS A 305 -1.52 -28.65 18.19
N THR A 306 -0.32 -28.17 18.54
CA THR A 306 -0.08 -26.76 18.86
C THR A 306 -0.33 -25.88 17.64
N ILE A 307 0.16 -26.29 16.46
CA ILE A 307 0.01 -25.53 15.21
C ILE A 307 -1.45 -25.40 14.78
N ALA A 308 -2.28 -26.41 15.05
CA ALA A 308 -3.71 -26.32 14.77
C ALA A 308 -4.40 -25.13 15.47
N TYR A 309 -3.78 -24.55 16.51
CA TYR A 309 -4.28 -23.38 17.22
C TYR A 309 -3.52 -22.07 16.93
N VAL A 310 -2.41 -22.11 16.17
CA VAL A 310 -1.66 -20.88 15.82
C VAL A 310 -2.07 -20.38 14.44
N SER A 311 -1.89 -19.08 14.22
CA SER A 311 -2.10 -18.50 12.89
C SER A 311 -1.06 -19.02 11.90
N ALA A 312 -1.40 -18.96 10.60
CA ALA A 312 -0.46 -19.33 9.53
C ALA A 312 0.89 -18.61 9.67
N TYR A 313 0.86 -17.32 9.99
CA TYR A 313 2.05 -16.51 10.20
C TYR A 313 2.94 -17.02 11.34
N GLU A 314 2.35 -17.43 12.45
CA GLU A 314 3.09 -18.00 13.58
C GLU A 314 3.67 -19.37 13.21
N ALA A 315 2.92 -20.20 12.48
CA ALA A 315 3.42 -21.46 11.95
C ALA A 315 4.61 -21.24 11.00
N PHE A 316 4.53 -20.26 10.09
CA PHE A 316 5.64 -19.86 9.22
C PHE A 316 6.85 -19.35 10.04
N SER A 317 6.60 -18.53 11.06
CA SER A 317 7.65 -17.98 11.92
C SER A 317 8.35 -19.08 12.73
N LEU A 318 7.60 -20.06 13.25
CA LEU A 318 8.13 -21.25 13.92
C LEU A 318 8.92 -22.13 12.97
N HIS A 319 8.44 -22.33 11.74
CA HIS A 319 9.17 -23.07 10.70
C HIS A 319 10.53 -22.42 10.40
N CYS A 320 10.57 -21.09 10.31
CA CYS A 320 11.82 -20.36 10.04
C CYS A 320 12.72 -20.20 11.27
N ALA A 321 12.22 -20.41 12.48
CA ALA A 321 12.99 -20.22 13.71
C ALA A 321 14.14 -21.23 13.88
N SER A 322 14.02 -22.44 13.32
CA SER A 322 15.12 -23.40 13.30
C SER A 322 14.94 -24.51 12.27
N LYS A 323 16.06 -25.13 11.89
CA LYS A 323 16.04 -26.29 10.98
C LYS A 323 15.32 -27.51 11.58
N THR A 324 15.35 -27.67 12.91
CA THR A 324 14.65 -28.77 13.58
C THR A 324 13.14 -28.55 13.51
N LEU A 325 12.67 -27.33 13.77
CA LEU A 325 11.26 -26.96 13.61
C LEU A 325 10.84 -27.03 12.14
N ALA A 326 11.66 -26.56 11.20
CA ALA A 326 11.38 -26.69 9.77
C ALA A 326 11.12 -28.15 9.33
N ARG A 327 11.86 -29.10 9.92
CA ARG A 327 11.68 -30.54 9.66
C ARG A 327 10.44 -31.12 10.33
N LYS A 328 10.09 -30.65 11.54
CA LYS A 328 8.93 -31.14 12.29
C LYS A 328 7.62 -30.49 11.88
N LEU A 329 7.69 -29.30 11.29
CA LEU A 329 6.54 -28.49 10.87
C LEU A 329 6.58 -28.33 9.34
N PRO A 330 6.45 -29.41 8.56
CA PRO A 330 6.59 -29.34 7.12
C PRO A 330 5.50 -28.43 6.53
N LEU A 331 5.92 -27.27 6.00
CA LEU A 331 5.09 -26.42 5.16
C LEU A 331 4.99 -27.04 3.77
N ASP A 332 4.26 -28.15 3.70
CA ASP A 332 4.05 -28.90 2.48
C ASP A 332 3.12 -28.15 1.52
N ASN A 333 2.99 -28.70 0.32
CA ASN A 333 2.20 -28.08 -0.73
C ASN A 333 0.71 -27.96 -0.37
N ASN A 334 0.18 -28.92 0.40
CA ASN A 334 -1.21 -28.89 0.87
C ASN A 334 -1.42 -27.80 1.92
N SER A 335 -0.48 -27.64 2.85
CA SER A 335 -0.49 -26.56 3.84
C SER A 335 -0.52 -25.20 3.15
N TRP A 336 0.30 -24.99 2.12
CA TRP A 336 0.26 -23.75 1.34
C TRP A 336 -1.07 -23.56 0.62
N ARG A 337 -1.61 -24.61 -0.01
CA ARG A 337 -2.92 -24.56 -0.65
C ARG A 337 -4.01 -24.15 0.33
N GLU A 338 -4.10 -24.81 1.48
CA GLU A 338 -5.11 -24.53 2.50
C GLU A 338 -4.98 -23.10 3.03
N ASN A 339 -3.75 -22.64 3.29
CA ASN A 339 -3.51 -21.28 3.77
C ASN A 339 -3.83 -20.20 2.72
N ILE A 340 -3.55 -20.45 1.44
CA ILE A 340 -3.91 -19.51 0.37
C ILE A 340 -5.43 -19.47 0.19
N LEU A 341 -6.08 -20.64 0.11
CA LEU A 341 -7.53 -20.73 -0.10
C LEU A 341 -8.34 -20.22 1.09
N SER A 342 -7.84 -20.38 2.33
CA SER A 342 -8.50 -19.83 3.52
C SER A 342 -8.26 -18.33 3.71
N GLY A 343 -7.36 -17.72 2.92
CA GLY A 343 -6.95 -16.34 3.09
C GLY A 343 -6.02 -16.10 4.30
N ASN A 344 -5.52 -17.14 4.95
CA ASN A 344 -4.59 -16.99 6.07
C ASN A 344 -3.15 -16.70 5.63
N GLY A 345 -2.71 -17.31 4.53
CA GLY A 345 -1.36 -17.14 4.00
C GLY A 345 -1.20 -15.87 3.17
N LEU A 346 -2.17 -15.60 2.28
CA LEU A 346 -2.20 -14.44 1.40
C LEU A 346 -3.51 -13.67 1.59
N PRO A 347 -3.64 -12.92 2.70
CA PRO A 347 -4.91 -12.32 3.12
C PRO A 347 -5.48 -11.26 2.18
N TYR A 348 -4.68 -10.72 1.25
CA TYR A 348 -5.14 -9.83 0.19
C TYR A 348 -5.84 -10.56 -0.98
N LEU A 349 -5.86 -11.90 -0.99
CA LEU A 349 -6.60 -12.73 -1.95
C LEU A 349 -7.98 -13.16 -1.39
N TRP A 350 -8.67 -12.25 -0.69
CA TRP A 350 -9.90 -12.57 0.05
C TRP A 350 -11.12 -12.92 -0.83
N ASP A 351 -11.04 -12.71 -2.14
CA ASP A 351 -12.09 -12.87 -3.14
C ASP A 351 -11.81 -14.01 -4.13
N LEU A 352 -10.94 -14.96 -3.74
CA LEU A 352 -10.76 -16.19 -4.52
C LEU A 352 -12.04 -17.03 -4.56
N ASP A 353 -12.36 -17.52 -5.75
CA ASP A 353 -13.40 -18.54 -5.96
C ASP A 353 -12.82 -19.91 -5.61
N ILE A 354 -12.91 -20.25 -4.32
CA ILE A 354 -12.38 -21.48 -3.74
C ILE A 354 -13.04 -22.72 -4.38
N GLU A 355 -14.35 -22.66 -4.62
CA GLU A 355 -15.08 -23.77 -5.23
C GLU A 355 -14.63 -24.04 -6.65
N TRP A 356 -14.46 -22.99 -7.45
CA TRP A 356 -13.96 -23.10 -8.81
C TRP A 356 -12.54 -23.62 -8.84
N LEU A 357 -11.63 -23.08 -8.00
CA LEU A 357 -10.24 -23.57 -7.92
C LEU A 357 -10.18 -25.04 -7.53
N ASN A 358 -11.03 -25.49 -6.59
CA ASN A 358 -11.13 -26.90 -6.21
C ASN A 358 -11.63 -27.79 -7.35
N LYS A 359 -12.64 -27.33 -8.12
CA LYS A 359 -13.12 -28.04 -9.32
C LYS A 359 -12.02 -28.16 -10.38
N GLN A 360 -11.23 -27.11 -10.59
CA GLN A 360 -10.10 -27.16 -11.54
C GLN A 360 -9.01 -28.10 -11.05
N HIS A 361 -8.69 -28.08 -9.76
CA HIS A 361 -7.73 -28.99 -9.15
C HIS A 361 -8.13 -30.45 -9.35
N GLN A 362 -9.40 -30.80 -9.06
CA GLN A 362 -9.93 -32.16 -9.28
C GLN A 362 -9.84 -32.59 -10.76
N LYS A 363 -10.19 -31.69 -11.69
CA LYS A 363 -10.06 -31.96 -13.13
C LYS A 363 -8.62 -32.19 -13.55
N HIS A 364 -7.69 -31.42 -12.99
CA HIS A 364 -6.26 -31.56 -13.26
C HIS A 364 -5.73 -32.91 -12.75
N SER A 365 -6.03 -33.25 -11.49
CA SER A 365 -5.63 -34.51 -10.87
C SER A 365 -6.23 -35.73 -11.57
N ALA A 366 -7.44 -35.65 -12.11
CA ALA A 366 -8.04 -36.74 -12.89
C ALA A 366 -7.35 -36.95 -14.25
N LYS A 367 -6.79 -35.89 -14.85
CA LYS A 367 -6.16 -35.94 -16.17
C LYS A 367 -4.69 -36.34 -16.11
N SER A 368 -3.98 -35.97 -15.05
CA SER A 368 -2.56 -36.26 -14.97
C SER A 368 -2.26 -37.57 -14.24
N LYS A 369 -1.49 -38.44 -14.89
CA LYS A 369 -1.01 -39.72 -14.34
C LYS A 369 0.42 -39.65 -13.77
N GLY A 370 1.09 -38.49 -13.84
CA GLY A 370 2.48 -38.32 -13.41
C GLY A 370 2.62 -37.65 -12.04
N ALA A 371 3.64 -38.04 -11.27
CA ALA A 371 4.04 -37.38 -10.02
C ALA A 371 4.41 -35.89 -10.23
N ASP A 372 4.90 -35.52 -11.42
CA ASP A 372 5.32 -34.17 -11.80
C ASP A 372 4.16 -33.19 -12.10
N ALA A 373 2.92 -33.63 -11.92
CA ALA A 373 1.75 -32.84 -12.27
C ALA A 373 0.99 -32.28 -11.07
N ALA A 374 1.59 -32.32 -9.88
CA ALA A 374 1.05 -31.58 -8.76
C ALA A 374 1.36 -30.08 -8.95
N TRP A 375 0.34 -29.23 -8.91
CA TRP A 375 0.55 -27.78 -8.86
C TRP A 375 1.40 -27.39 -7.65
N SER A 376 2.35 -26.48 -7.83
CA SER A 376 3.20 -25.99 -6.73
C SER A 376 2.58 -24.77 -6.06
N TRP A 377 1.63 -25.02 -5.15
CA TRP A 377 1.04 -23.99 -4.29
C TRP A 377 2.08 -23.30 -3.41
N LYS A 378 3.12 -24.02 -2.96
CA LYS A 378 4.25 -23.42 -2.23
C LYS A 378 4.94 -22.34 -3.05
N ALA A 379 5.34 -22.66 -4.28
CA ALA A 379 6.08 -21.72 -5.11
C ALA A 379 5.21 -20.51 -5.52
N VAL A 380 3.92 -20.73 -5.81
CA VAL A 380 2.96 -19.62 -6.05
C VAL A 380 2.77 -18.78 -4.78
N GLY A 381 2.64 -19.41 -3.62
CA GLY A 381 2.52 -18.75 -2.33
C GLY A 381 3.72 -17.85 -2.04
N GLN A 382 4.93 -18.37 -2.20
CA GLN A 382 6.18 -17.61 -2.04
C GLN A 382 6.28 -16.46 -3.05
N LEU A 383 5.97 -16.71 -4.32
CA LEU A 383 5.99 -15.71 -5.37
C LEU A 383 5.03 -14.54 -5.09
N LEU A 384 3.86 -14.84 -4.56
CA LEU A 384 2.87 -13.82 -4.22
C LEU A 384 3.17 -13.16 -2.87
N ALA A 385 3.80 -13.86 -1.92
CA ALA A 385 4.17 -13.32 -0.61
C ALA A 385 5.30 -12.27 -0.68
N THR A 386 6.03 -12.16 -1.81
CA THR A 386 7.06 -11.13 -2.02
C THR A 386 6.48 -9.74 -1.73
N LYS A 387 7.14 -9.01 -0.83
CA LYS A 387 6.70 -7.68 -0.34
C LYS A 387 7.16 -6.52 -1.21
N HIS A 388 8.00 -6.81 -2.20
CA HIS A 388 8.52 -5.88 -3.18
C HIS A 388 7.62 -5.90 -4.41
N PHE A 389 7.09 -4.72 -4.76
CA PHE A 389 6.17 -4.56 -5.89
C PHE A 389 6.73 -3.52 -6.87
N PRO A 390 7.86 -3.82 -7.53
CA PRO A 390 8.34 -2.94 -8.58
C PRO A 390 7.27 -2.81 -9.68
N LEU A 391 7.28 -1.68 -10.38
CA LEU A 391 6.42 -1.47 -11.56
C LEU A 391 6.66 -2.54 -12.63
N LYS A 392 7.91 -3.00 -12.73
CA LYS A 392 8.38 -4.09 -13.60
C LYS A 392 9.06 -5.14 -12.73
N SER A 393 8.52 -6.35 -12.71
CA SER A 393 9.10 -7.41 -11.91
C SER A 393 10.32 -8.00 -12.62
N PRO A 394 11.37 -8.42 -11.88
CA PRO A 394 12.38 -9.30 -12.46
C PRO A 394 11.82 -10.69 -12.81
N ASN A 395 10.65 -11.08 -12.29
CA ASN A 395 10.03 -12.37 -12.56
C ASN A 395 8.85 -12.22 -13.52
N PRO A 396 8.96 -12.72 -14.77
CA PRO A 396 7.96 -12.50 -15.81
C PRO A 396 6.59 -13.10 -15.46
N ARG A 397 6.53 -14.07 -14.55
CA ARG A 397 5.27 -14.68 -14.10
C ARG A 397 4.35 -13.69 -13.37
N ILE A 398 4.91 -12.63 -12.79
CA ILE A 398 4.13 -11.62 -12.06
C ILE A 398 4.05 -10.28 -12.79
N ASP A 399 4.65 -10.16 -13.98
CA ASP A 399 4.48 -8.97 -14.82
C ASP A 399 3.03 -8.82 -15.30
N ASP A 400 2.37 -9.96 -15.56
CA ASP A 400 0.97 -10.04 -16.01
C ASP A 400 -0.06 -10.08 -14.85
N LEU A 401 0.34 -9.71 -13.62
CA LEU A 401 -0.63 -9.61 -12.54
C LEU A 401 -1.68 -8.54 -12.87
N PRO A 402 -2.98 -8.81 -12.61
CA PRO A 402 -4.02 -7.80 -12.77
C PRO A 402 -3.64 -6.51 -12.03
N ASN A 403 -3.72 -5.37 -12.71
CA ASN A 403 -3.33 -4.07 -12.15
C ASN A 403 -4.01 -3.78 -10.79
N GLY A 404 -5.29 -4.17 -10.63
CA GLY A 404 -6.01 -4.04 -9.37
C GLY A 404 -5.42 -4.90 -8.24
N LEU A 405 -4.96 -6.13 -8.54
CA LEU A 405 -4.29 -6.99 -7.55
C LEU A 405 -2.93 -6.40 -7.14
N TRP A 406 -2.19 -5.85 -8.12
CA TRP A 406 -0.94 -5.15 -7.83
C TRP A 406 -1.20 -3.95 -6.89
N ASN A 407 -2.20 -3.12 -7.21
CA ASN A 407 -2.54 -1.95 -6.39
C ASN A 407 -3.00 -2.33 -4.98
N ARG A 408 -3.81 -3.40 -4.89
CA ARG A 408 -4.26 -3.99 -3.63
C ARG A 408 -3.08 -4.43 -2.76
N ARG A 409 -2.12 -5.17 -3.33
CA ARG A 409 -0.92 -5.65 -2.62
C ARG A 409 -0.06 -4.49 -2.14
N ARG A 410 0.12 -3.46 -2.98
CA ARG A 410 0.84 -2.23 -2.63
C ARG A 410 0.21 -1.54 -1.41
N ILE A 411 -1.10 -1.27 -1.46
CA ILE A 411 -1.83 -0.62 -0.35
C ILE A 411 -1.75 -1.50 0.92
N TRP A 412 -1.94 -2.82 0.78
CA TRP A 412 -1.82 -3.75 1.89
C TRP A 412 -0.45 -3.66 2.58
N SER A 413 0.64 -3.69 1.81
CA SER A 413 2.00 -3.60 2.33
C SER A 413 2.30 -2.27 3.01
N ILE A 414 1.78 -1.16 2.49
CA ILE A 414 1.87 0.16 3.14
C ILE A 414 1.27 0.10 4.56
N ILE A 415 0.05 -0.42 4.68
CA ILE A 415 -0.64 -0.53 5.96
C ILE A 415 0.05 -1.52 6.89
N GLU A 416 0.49 -2.66 6.38
CA GLU A 416 1.20 -3.67 7.16
C GLU A 416 2.49 -3.09 7.76
N GLN A 417 3.30 -2.39 6.96
CA GLN A 417 4.51 -1.75 7.42
C GLN A 417 4.23 -0.67 8.47
N ALA A 418 3.22 0.18 8.25
CA ALA A 418 2.84 1.23 9.20
C ALA A 418 2.40 0.64 10.54
N THR A 419 1.54 -0.37 10.49
CA THR A 419 0.98 -1.09 11.65
C THR A 419 2.10 -1.74 12.47
N ARG A 420 3.00 -2.50 11.83
CA ARG A 420 4.13 -3.14 12.50
C ARG A 420 5.05 -2.10 13.17
N ARG A 421 5.40 -1.02 12.46
CA ARG A 421 6.30 0.02 12.98
C ARG A 421 5.73 0.70 14.24
N ASP A 422 4.45 1.03 14.23
CA ASP A 422 3.84 1.75 15.36
C ASP A 422 3.56 0.85 16.56
N PHE A 423 3.30 -0.45 16.35
CA PHE A 423 3.24 -1.41 17.46
C PHE A 423 4.62 -1.73 18.07
N SER A 424 5.68 -1.79 17.26
CA SER A 424 7.04 -1.97 17.77
C SER A 424 7.47 -0.82 18.69
N LYS A 425 7.07 0.42 18.39
CA LYS A 425 7.32 1.59 19.28
C LYS A 425 6.62 1.46 20.63
N VAL A 426 5.41 0.88 20.67
CA VAL A 426 4.63 0.70 21.91
C VAL A 426 5.24 -0.37 22.81
N SER A 427 5.81 -1.43 22.21
CA SER A 427 6.50 -2.50 22.95
C SER A 427 7.85 -2.04 23.51
N ASN A 428 8.59 -1.20 22.76
CA ASN A 428 9.92 -0.72 23.15
C ASN A 428 9.85 0.70 23.73
N LYS A 429 9.25 0.85 24.92
CA LYS A 429 9.39 2.07 25.73
C LYS A 429 10.80 2.20 26.33
N GLU A 430 11.83 2.23 25.48
CA GLU A 430 13.17 2.72 25.84
C GLU A 430 13.36 4.17 25.37
N PRO A 431 14.23 4.96 26.02
CA PRO A 431 14.35 6.39 25.78
C PRO A 431 14.85 6.67 24.35
N THR A 432 14.09 7.51 23.65
CA THR A 432 14.33 8.03 22.30
C THR A 432 15.79 8.41 22.05
N LYS A 433 16.50 7.59 21.26
CA LYS A 433 17.68 8.04 20.50
C LYS A 433 17.25 8.92 19.34
N SER A 434 18.09 9.87 18.96
CA SER A 434 17.74 10.95 18.04
C SER A 434 17.30 10.45 16.66
N VAL A 435 16.28 11.12 16.11
CA VAL A 435 15.66 10.84 14.80
C VAL A 435 16.68 10.90 13.64
N LEU A 436 17.80 11.60 13.84
CA LEU A 436 18.87 11.71 12.85
C LEU A 436 19.75 10.44 12.76
N GLU A 437 19.97 9.72 13.86
CA GLU A 437 20.65 8.41 13.82
C GLU A 437 19.74 7.31 13.26
N LEU A 438 18.43 7.41 13.48
CA LEU A 438 17.42 6.50 12.90
C LEU A 438 17.31 6.63 11.38
N ARG A 439 17.70 7.77 10.78
CA ARG A 439 17.77 7.94 9.31
C ARG A 439 19.06 7.38 8.70
N LYS A 440 20.18 7.39 9.42
CA LYS A 440 21.46 6.81 8.95
C LYS A 440 21.59 5.31 9.21
N ARG A 441 20.77 4.72 10.10
CA ARG A 441 20.66 3.27 10.30
C ARG A 441 19.51 2.60 9.53
N ARG A 442 18.94 3.25 8.51
CA ARG A 442 17.95 2.62 7.63
C ARG A 442 18.63 1.72 6.58
N GLU A 443 19.20 0.63 7.06
CA GLU A 443 19.00 -0.66 6.40
C GLU A 443 18.26 -1.52 7.43
N PRO A 444 17.11 -2.13 7.08
CA PRO A 444 16.37 -2.91 8.05
C PRO A 444 17.11 -4.22 8.23
N VAL A 445 17.73 -4.39 9.40
CA VAL A 445 18.37 -5.65 9.82
C VAL A 445 17.37 -6.84 9.94
N PHE A 446 16.11 -6.66 9.50
CA PHE A 446 15.07 -7.69 9.48
C PHE A 446 14.41 -7.90 8.12
N ASP A 447 14.50 -6.96 7.17
CA ASP A 447 13.95 -7.15 5.82
C ASP A 447 14.88 -8.03 4.97
N TRP A 448 16.20 -7.97 5.19
CA TRP A 448 17.12 -8.98 4.65
C TRP A 448 16.85 -10.35 5.27
N GLN A 449 16.37 -10.50 6.51
CA GLN A 449 16.11 -11.85 6.99
C GLN A 449 14.95 -12.51 6.26
N LEU A 450 13.86 -11.82 5.89
CA LEU A 450 12.78 -12.49 5.15
C LEU A 450 13.15 -12.70 3.67
N GLU A 451 13.88 -11.76 3.06
CA GLU A 451 14.35 -11.88 1.68
C GLU A 451 15.54 -12.83 1.55
N GLU A 452 16.53 -12.78 2.43
CA GLU A 452 17.61 -13.75 2.55
C GLU A 452 17.07 -15.10 3.06
N ILE A 453 16.01 -15.19 3.87
CA ILE A 453 15.32 -16.48 4.13
C ILE A 453 14.64 -16.99 2.85
N MET A 454 14.12 -16.12 1.99
CA MET A 454 13.50 -16.52 0.72
C MET A 454 14.53 -16.79 -0.40
N ASP A 455 15.66 -16.09 -0.40
CA ASP A 455 16.77 -16.19 -1.35
C ASP A 455 17.77 -17.29 -0.93
N ASP A 456 18.01 -17.52 0.37
CA ASP A 456 18.74 -18.70 0.88
C ASP A 456 17.98 -19.99 0.61
N LEU A 457 16.65 -19.94 0.56
CA LEU A 457 15.83 -21.06 0.08
C LEU A 457 16.00 -21.32 -1.43
N GLY A 458 16.56 -20.38 -2.20
CA GLY A 458 16.94 -20.53 -3.61
C GLY A 458 18.43 -20.80 -3.85
N HIS A 459 19.31 -20.35 -2.94
CA HIS A 459 20.77 -20.42 -3.09
C HIS A 459 21.46 -21.53 -2.28
N TYR A 460 20.75 -22.23 -1.39
CA TYR A 460 21.21 -23.49 -0.79
C TYR A 460 20.57 -24.75 -1.41
N SER A 461 20.21 -24.67 -2.69
CA SER A 461 19.83 -25.81 -3.54
C SER A 461 21.04 -26.41 -4.25
#